data_AF-A0A523AKN2-F1
#
_entry.id   AF-A0A523AKN2-F1
#
_cell.length_a   1.000
_cell.length_b   1.000
_cell.length_c   1.000
_cell.angle_alpha   90.00
_cell.angle_beta   90.00
_cell.angle_gamma   90.00
#
_symmetry.space_group_name_H-M   'P 1'
#
loop_
_entity.id
_entity.type
_entity.pdbx_description
1 polymer ?
#
loop_
_entity_poly.entity_id
_entity_poly.type
_entity_poly.pdbx_seq_one_letter_code
_entity_poly.pdbx_strand_id
1 'polypeptide(L)'
;MVCCLKRGSELCGVIVYAFPPPSCFGRRLVLPRMTMKELNEKLSTISRVVVHPKYRTIGLGSKLVRETLQLVGTPYVEMPAVMAKYNPFAEKAGMRKIVEQPPPKEALAIAETLRLLGFNIKLLGSEKYVRNMLETLSSDDIAKIKEAFIKHSHTRFIKYFIYNMPFGNKHTYAEEMMKATLERLAYLIKICGFLMQTKVYLFWTKNM
;
A
#
# COMPACT_ATOMS: atom_id res chain seq x y z
N MET A 1 -15.03 2.68 12.32
CA MET A 1 -15.02 2.31 13.76
C MET A 1 -13.59 2.30 14.28
N VAL A 2 -13.34 2.82 15.47
CA VAL A 2 -12.02 2.82 16.12
C VAL A 2 -12.13 2.11 17.46
N CYS A 3 -11.22 1.17 17.73
CA CYS A 3 -11.13 0.52 19.04
C CYS A 3 -9.77 0.81 19.66
N CYS A 4 -9.78 1.03 20.97
CA CYS A 4 -8.59 1.36 21.75
C CYS A 4 -8.34 0.27 22.79
N LEU A 5 -7.12 -0.22 22.86
CA LEU A 5 -6.65 -1.07 23.94
C LEU A 5 -5.97 -0.17 24.99
N LYS A 6 -6.47 -0.19 26.22
CA LYS A 6 -5.93 0.58 27.34
C LYS A 6 -5.45 -0.33 28.47
N ARG A 7 -4.43 0.10 29.20
CA ARG A 7 -3.97 -0.49 30.46
C ARG A 7 -4.18 0.57 31.55
N GLY A 8 -5.23 0.43 32.35
CA GLY A 8 -5.68 1.52 33.21
C GLY A 8 -6.02 2.75 32.38
N SER A 9 -5.38 3.89 32.66
CA SER A 9 -5.55 5.13 31.90
C SER A 9 -4.67 5.23 30.64
N GLU A 10 -3.66 4.38 30.49
CA GLU A 10 -2.69 4.47 29.39
C GLU A 10 -3.22 3.83 28.10
N LEU A 11 -3.08 4.52 26.96
CA LEU A 11 -3.40 3.97 25.65
C LEU A 11 -2.24 3.09 25.14
N CYS A 12 -2.50 1.80 24.97
CA CYS A 12 -1.49 0.82 24.56
C CYS A 12 -1.52 0.53 23.05
N GLY A 13 -2.69 0.61 22.43
CA GLY A 13 -2.83 0.38 20.99
C GLY A 13 -4.20 0.76 20.45
N VAL A 14 -4.28 0.87 19.12
CA VAL A 14 -5.47 1.27 18.39
C VAL A 14 -5.64 0.40 17.15
N ILE A 15 -6.87 0.03 16.84
CA ILE A 15 -7.26 -0.57 15.57
C ILE A 15 -8.34 0.28 14.91
N VAL A 16 -8.22 0.49 13.60
CA VAL A 16 -9.13 1.34 12.81
C VAL A 16 -9.74 0.53 11.68
N TYR A 17 -11.07 0.43 11.73
CA TYR A 17 -11.91 -0.13 10.69
C TYR A 17 -12.51 0.97 9.82
N ALA A 18 -12.38 0.81 8.51
CA ALA A 18 -12.88 1.72 7.49
C ALA A 18 -13.72 0.98 6.45
N PHE A 19 -14.46 1.74 5.64
CA PHE A 19 -15.13 1.20 4.46
C PHE A 19 -14.13 0.63 3.46
N PRO A 20 -14.51 -0.42 2.72
CA PRO A 20 -13.62 -1.07 1.78
C PRO A 20 -13.33 -0.17 0.57
N PRO A 21 -12.09 -0.17 0.04
CA PRO A 21 -11.80 0.54 -1.19
C PRO A 21 -12.53 -0.12 -2.37
N PRO A 22 -12.86 0.62 -3.44
CA PRO A 22 -13.54 0.06 -4.61
C PRO A 22 -12.79 -1.12 -5.24
N SER A 23 -11.46 -1.07 -5.27
CA SER A 23 -10.63 -2.18 -5.73
C SER A 23 -9.71 -2.71 -4.64
N CYS A 24 -9.68 -4.04 -4.51
CA CYS A 24 -8.76 -4.77 -3.64
C CYS A 24 -8.44 -6.10 -4.30
N PHE A 25 -7.15 -6.40 -4.45
CA PHE A 25 -6.65 -7.48 -5.32
C PHE A 25 -7.19 -8.86 -4.95
N GLY A 26 -7.14 -9.23 -3.67
CA GLY A 26 -7.52 -10.58 -3.22
C GLY A 26 -9.02 -10.76 -2.98
N ARG A 27 -9.82 -9.69 -3.01
CA ARG A 27 -11.25 -9.75 -2.63
C ARG A 27 -12.07 -10.70 -3.49
N ARG A 28 -11.83 -10.69 -4.80
CA ARG A 28 -12.51 -11.56 -5.77
C ARG A 28 -12.29 -13.06 -5.56
N LEU A 29 -11.28 -13.44 -4.77
CA LEU A 29 -10.96 -14.84 -4.48
C LEU A 29 -11.81 -15.38 -3.31
N VAL A 30 -12.44 -14.50 -2.54
CA VAL A 30 -13.18 -14.87 -1.31
C VAL A 30 -14.63 -14.37 -1.31
N LEU A 31 -14.93 -13.34 -2.11
CA LEU A 31 -16.27 -12.77 -2.23
C LEU A 31 -16.70 -12.70 -3.70
N PRO A 32 -17.99 -12.92 -3.99
CA PRO A 32 -18.55 -12.66 -5.32
C PRO A 32 -18.49 -11.17 -5.66
N ARG A 33 -18.76 -10.83 -6.93
CA ARG A 33 -18.94 -9.42 -7.32
C ARG A 33 -20.12 -8.84 -6.55
N MET A 34 -19.89 -7.72 -5.89
CA MET A 34 -20.89 -6.97 -5.14
C MET A 34 -20.81 -5.50 -5.55
N THR A 35 -21.93 -4.81 -5.44
CA THR A 35 -21.98 -3.35 -5.59
C THR A 35 -21.26 -2.66 -4.43
N MET A 36 -20.89 -1.39 -4.61
CA MET A 36 -20.23 -0.63 -3.54
C MET A 36 -21.13 -0.48 -2.30
N LYS A 37 -22.45 -0.39 -2.51
CA LYS A 37 -23.43 -0.34 -1.43
C LYS A 37 -23.38 -1.63 -0.58
N GLU A 38 -23.47 -2.78 -1.24
CA GLU A 38 -23.40 -4.08 -0.55
C GLU A 38 -22.06 -4.28 0.15
N LEU A 39 -20.94 -3.84 -0.45
CA LEU A 39 -19.63 -3.90 0.19
C LEU A 39 -19.58 -3.06 1.47
N ASN A 40 -20.14 -1.84 1.44
CA ASN A 40 -20.17 -0.98 2.62
C ASN A 40 -21.04 -1.55 3.75
N GLU A 41 -22.08 -2.32 3.41
CA GLU A 41 -22.94 -3.00 4.39
C GLU A 41 -22.32 -4.28 4.95
N LYS A 42 -21.56 -5.04 4.13
CA LYS A 42 -21.14 -6.41 4.45
C LYS A 42 -19.65 -6.56 4.79
N LEU A 43 -18.80 -5.58 4.48
CA LEU A 43 -17.35 -5.72 4.57
C LEU A 43 -16.72 -4.53 5.28
N SER A 44 -15.89 -4.82 6.28
CA SER A 44 -15.02 -3.83 6.92
C SER A 44 -13.56 -4.06 6.57
N THR A 45 -12.79 -2.98 6.43
CA THR A 45 -11.34 -3.06 6.18
C THR A 45 -10.56 -2.62 7.41
N ILE A 46 -9.65 -3.47 7.90
CA ILE A 46 -8.65 -3.06 8.88
C ILE A 46 -7.63 -2.17 8.17
N SER A 47 -7.74 -0.86 8.40
CA SER A 47 -6.88 0.15 7.77
C SER A 47 -5.59 0.39 8.54
N ARG A 48 -5.62 0.25 9.87
CA ARG A 48 -4.49 0.46 10.78
C ARG A 48 -4.60 -0.43 12.01
N VAL A 49 -3.47 -1.00 12.41
CA VAL A 49 -3.26 -1.61 13.74
C VAL A 49 -1.97 -1.01 14.27
N VAL A 50 -2.06 -0.27 15.37
CA VAL A 50 -0.92 0.43 15.96
C VAL A 50 -0.80 -0.02 17.41
N VAL A 51 0.38 -0.53 17.76
CA VAL A 51 0.75 -0.84 19.14
C VAL A 51 1.90 0.07 19.52
N HIS A 52 1.74 0.76 20.65
CA HIS A 52 2.77 1.64 21.19
C HIS A 52 4.07 0.85 21.41
N PRO A 53 5.26 1.39 21.04
CA PRO A 53 6.53 0.66 21.11
C PRO A 53 6.80 -0.07 22.43
N LYS A 54 6.52 0.58 23.57
CA LYS A 54 6.61 0.01 24.94
C LYS A 54 5.86 -1.32 25.13
N TYR A 55 4.80 -1.55 24.35
CA TYR A 55 3.91 -2.71 24.48
C TYR A 55 3.93 -3.62 23.26
N ARG A 56 4.95 -3.50 22.39
CA ARG A 56 5.15 -4.43 21.28
C ARG A 56 5.67 -5.77 21.81
N THR A 57 5.73 -6.77 20.93
CA THR A 57 6.25 -8.15 21.17
C THR A 57 5.50 -9.02 22.19
N ILE A 58 4.56 -8.50 22.97
CA ILE A 58 3.76 -9.29 23.94
C ILE A 58 2.40 -9.78 23.39
N GLY A 59 2.19 -9.72 22.06
CA GLY A 59 0.98 -10.24 21.41
C GLY A 59 -0.23 -9.29 21.37
N LEU A 60 -0.10 -8.03 21.81
CA LEU A 60 -1.24 -7.08 21.82
C LEU A 60 -1.86 -6.84 20.45
N GLY A 61 -1.07 -6.88 19.37
CA GLY A 61 -1.60 -6.73 18.00
C GLY A 61 -2.57 -7.85 17.62
N SER A 62 -2.23 -9.10 17.94
CA SER A 62 -3.11 -10.25 17.72
C SER A 62 -4.35 -10.20 18.62
N LYS A 63 -4.18 -9.82 19.89
CA LYS A 63 -5.28 -9.63 20.84
C LYS A 63 -6.28 -8.59 20.33
N LEU A 64 -5.78 -7.40 19.95
CA LEU A 64 -6.58 -6.31 19.38
C LEU A 64 -7.42 -6.80 18.21
N VAL A 65 -6.79 -7.39 17.18
CA VAL A 65 -7.53 -7.88 16.01
C VAL A 65 -8.56 -8.92 16.41
N ARG A 66 -8.17 -9.95 17.18
CA ARG A 66 -9.06 -11.06 17.55
C ARG A 66 -10.32 -10.58 18.28
N GLU A 67 -10.15 -9.68 19.25
CA GLU A 67 -11.24 -9.18 20.07
C GLU A 67 -12.16 -8.24 19.31
N THR A 68 -11.66 -7.48 18.34
CA THR A 68 -12.47 -6.50 17.61
C THR A 68 -13.09 -7.02 16.32
N LEU A 69 -12.61 -8.15 15.78
CA LEU A 69 -13.20 -8.80 14.59
C LEU A 69 -14.70 -9.07 14.77
N GLN A 70 -15.12 -9.53 15.95
CA GLN A 70 -16.53 -9.82 16.25
C GLN A 70 -17.36 -8.56 16.52
N LEU A 71 -16.72 -7.45 16.90
CA LEU A 71 -17.38 -6.21 17.32
C LEU A 71 -17.72 -5.28 16.15
N VAL A 72 -17.10 -5.46 14.98
CA VAL A 72 -17.23 -4.53 13.85
C VAL A 72 -18.60 -4.59 13.15
N GLY A 73 -19.44 -5.56 13.49
CA GLY A 73 -20.83 -5.65 13.01
C GLY A 73 -21.01 -6.09 11.56
N THR A 74 -19.94 -6.23 10.78
CA THR A 74 -19.98 -6.75 9.41
C THR A 74 -19.64 -8.25 9.38
N PRO A 75 -20.25 -9.03 8.48
CA PRO A 75 -19.98 -10.47 8.36
C PRO A 75 -18.55 -10.78 7.86
N TYR A 76 -17.91 -9.83 7.17
CA TYR A 76 -16.60 -10.01 6.57
C TYR A 76 -15.63 -8.89 6.97
N VAL A 77 -14.36 -9.26 7.16
CA VAL A 77 -13.28 -8.32 7.40
C VAL A 77 -12.11 -8.61 6.47
N GLU A 78 -11.64 -7.59 5.75
CA GLU A 78 -10.41 -7.67 4.95
C GLU A 78 -9.26 -6.85 5.56
N MET A 79 -8.03 -7.30 5.33
CA MET A 79 -6.83 -6.57 5.72
C MET A 79 -5.74 -6.72 4.64
N PRO A 80 -5.60 -5.75 3.74
CA PRO A 80 -4.43 -5.65 2.86
C PRO A 80 -3.24 -5.11 3.68
N ALA A 81 -2.20 -5.91 3.88
CA ALA A 81 -1.07 -5.55 4.72
C ALA A 81 0.28 -5.96 4.12
N VAL A 82 1.25 -5.05 4.14
CA VAL A 82 2.66 -5.35 3.81
C VAL A 82 3.32 -6.09 4.96
N MET A 83 3.03 -5.68 6.20
CA MET A 83 3.63 -6.26 7.41
C MET A 83 3.25 -7.72 7.65
N ALA A 84 2.13 -8.18 7.10
CA ALA A 84 1.67 -9.56 7.27
C ALA A 84 2.58 -10.59 6.58
N LYS A 85 3.48 -10.17 5.69
CA LYS A 85 4.56 -11.04 5.17
C LYS A 85 5.58 -11.41 6.24
N TYR A 86 5.82 -10.50 7.19
CA TYR A 86 6.90 -10.63 8.19
C TYR A 86 6.39 -11.08 9.55
N ASN A 87 5.14 -10.74 9.90
CA ASN A 87 4.55 -11.09 11.18
C ASN A 87 3.13 -11.63 10.99
N PRO A 88 2.86 -12.91 11.34
CA PRO A 88 1.56 -13.55 11.18
C PRO A 88 0.56 -13.13 12.29
N PHE A 89 0.63 -11.90 12.81
CA PHE A 89 -0.17 -11.47 13.96
C PHE A 89 -1.69 -11.54 13.68
N ALA A 90 -2.09 -11.27 12.44
CA ALA A 90 -3.48 -11.35 12.01
C ALA A 90 -3.94 -12.80 11.77
N GLU A 91 -3.04 -13.67 11.29
CA GLU A 91 -3.33 -15.11 11.19
C GLU A 91 -3.51 -15.72 12.58
N LYS A 92 -2.63 -15.38 13.52
CA LYS A 92 -2.78 -15.71 14.94
C LYS A 92 -4.07 -15.14 15.54
N ALA A 93 -4.63 -14.06 14.98
CA ALA A 93 -5.89 -13.49 15.42
C ALA A 93 -7.12 -14.18 14.81
N GLY A 94 -6.94 -15.15 13.91
CA GLY A 94 -8.01 -15.90 13.25
C GLY A 94 -8.28 -15.47 11.80
N MET A 95 -7.54 -14.51 11.25
CA MET A 95 -7.66 -14.17 9.82
C MET A 95 -6.97 -15.23 8.96
N ARG A 96 -7.49 -15.48 7.76
CA ARG A 96 -6.86 -16.37 6.78
C ARG A 96 -6.06 -15.56 5.77
N LYS A 97 -4.79 -15.91 5.56
CA LYS A 97 -4.00 -15.42 4.42
C LYS A 97 -4.53 -16.05 3.12
N ILE A 98 -4.94 -15.20 2.18
CA ILE A 98 -5.55 -15.65 0.93
C ILE A 98 -4.55 -15.63 -0.22
N VAL A 99 -3.86 -14.50 -0.38
CA VAL A 99 -2.94 -14.30 -1.51
C VAL A 99 -1.87 -13.26 -1.18
N GLU A 100 -0.67 -13.45 -1.75
CA GLU A 100 0.37 -12.43 -1.81
C GLU A 100 0.38 -11.78 -3.20
N GLN A 101 0.27 -10.45 -3.22
CA GLN A 101 0.39 -9.66 -4.43
C GLN A 101 1.86 -9.21 -4.59
N PRO A 102 2.59 -9.71 -5.60
CA PRO A 102 3.90 -9.19 -5.92
C PRO A 102 3.81 -7.76 -6.48
N PRO A 103 4.93 -7.02 -6.52
CA PRO A 103 4.98 -5.72 -7.18
C PRO A 103 4.51 -5.79 -8.65
N PRO A 104 3.90 -4.72 -9.18
CA PRO A 104 3.53 -4.65 -10.59
C PRO A 104 4.78 -4.67 -11.47
N LYS A 105 4.69 -5.28 -12.66
CA LYS A 105 5.82 -5.46 -13.59
C LYS A 105 6.42 -4.12 -14.01
N GLU A 106 5.59 -3.09 -14.13
CA GLU A 106 5.97 -1.73 -14.45
C GLU A 106 6.90 -1.13 -13.39
N ALA A 107 6.55 -1.29 -12.10
CA ALA A 107 7.39 -0.82 -11.01
C ALA A 107 8.69 -1.62 -10.90
N LEU A 108 8.67 -2.93 -11.20
CA LEU A 108 9.87 -3.76 -11.26
C LEU A 108 10.85 -3.27 -12.34
N ALA A 109 10.35 -2.95 -13.53
CA ALA A 109 11.17 -2.45 -14.62
C ALA A 109 11.78 -1.07 -14.30
N ILE A 110 11.01 -0.15 -13.72
CA ILE A 110 11.52 1.15 -13.28
C ILE A 110 12.55 0.99 -12.17
N ALA A 111 12.28 0.13 -11.18
CA ALA A 111 13.21 -0.15 -10.10
C ALA A 111 14.53 -0.73 -10.63
N GLU A 112 14.48 -1.54 -11.68
CA GLU A 112 15.70 -2.06 -12.32
C GLU A 112 16.51 -0.95 -13.00
N THR A 113 15.87 -0.03 -13.74
CA THR A 113 16.55 1.15 -14.28
C THR A 113 17.20 1.99 -13.18
N LEU A 114 16.48 2.25 -12.07
CA LEU A 114 17.02 2.99 -10.93
C LEU A 114 18.20 2.25 -10.30
N ARG A 115 18.14 0.92 -10.18
CA ARG A 115 19.23 0.10 -9.64
C ARG A 115 20.50 0.24 -10.48
N LEU A 116 20.38 0.21 -11.81
CA LEU A 116 21.51 0.39 -12.73
C LEU A 116 22.13 1.78 -12.64
N LEU A 117 21.36 2.80 -12.25
CA LEU A 117 21.82 4.16 -11.97
C LEU A 117 22.31 4.36 -10.52
N GLY A 118 22.50 3.28 -9.76
CA GLY A 118 23.09 3.33 -8.42
C GLY A 118 22.10 3.56 -7.28
N PHE A 119 20.79 3.57 -7.53
CA PHE A 119 19.81 3.67 -6.44
C PHE A 119 19.74 2.37 -5.62
N ASN A 120 19.69 2.53 -4.31
CA ASN A 120 19.30 1.48 -3.39
C ASN A 120 17.77 1.38 -3.34
N ILE A 121 17.24 0.30 -3.92
CA ILE A 121 15.80 0.07 -4.05
C ILE A 121 15.07 0.01 -2.70
N LYS A 122 15.77 -0.34 -1.61
CA LYS A 122 15.19 -0.34 -0.26
C LYS A 122 14.96 1.06 0.29
N LEU A 123 15.64 2.07 -0.25
CA LEU A 123 15.60 3.46 0.22
C LEU A 123 14.75 4.38 -0.66
N LEU A 124 14.06 3.86 -1.69
CA LEU A 124 13.22 4.69 -2.57
C LEU A 124 12.08 5.41 -1.83
N GLY A 125 11.69 4.92 -0.64
CA GLY A 125 10.71 5.60 0.21
C GLY A 125 11.23 6.88 0.91
N SER A 126 12.56 7.09 0.94
CA SER A 126 13.20 8.24 1.57
C SER A 126 13.36 9.36 0.55
N GLU A 127 12.57 10.41 0.69
CA GLU A 127 12.60 11.55 -0.21
C GLU A 127 13.96 12.26 -0.20
N LYS A 128 14.58 12.40 0.97
CA LYS A 128 15.94 12.97 1.10
C LYS A 128 16.96 12.16 0.33
N TYR A 129 16.94 10.83 0.48
CA TYR A 129 17.86 9.95 -0.24
C TYR A 129 17.69 10.07 -1.76
N VAL A 130 16.44 10.02 -2.22
CA VAL A 130 16.13 10.08 -3.66
C VAL A 130 16.52 11.42 -4.27
N ARG A 131 16.25 12.55 -3.59
CA ARG A 131 16.67 13.88 -4.06
C ARG A 131 18.18 13.98 -4.19
N ASN A 132 18.91 13.60 -3.13
CA ASN A 132 20.37 13.61 -3.16
C ASN A 132 20.93 12.75 -4.30
N MET A 133 20.35 11.57 -4.56
CA MET A 133 20.75 10.74 -5.69
C MET A 133 20.48 11.44 -7.03
N LEU A 134 19.28 12.01 -7.21
CA LEU A 134 18.91 12.70 -8.45
C LEU A 134 19.83 13.90 -8.76
N GLU A 135 20.27 14.63 -7.73
CA GLU A 135 21.20 15.77 -7.88
C GLU A 135 22.60 15.34 -8.35
N THR A 136 23.00 14.09 -8.10
CA THR A 136 24.30 13.56 -8.54
C THR A 136 24.30 13.02 -9.98
N LEU A 137 23.14 12.90 -10.61
CA LEU A 137 23.01 12.28 -11.93
C LEU A 137 23.21 13.29 -13.07
N SER A 138 23.72 12.78 -14.20
CA SER A 138 23.80 13.53 -15.44
C SER A 138 22.40 13.80 -16.02
N SER A 139 22.30 14.78 -16.93
CA SER A 139 21.07 15.03 -17.69
C SER A 139 20.58 13.79 -18.43
N ASP A 140 21.51 12.97 -18.95
CA ASP A 140 21.22 11.76 -19.72
C ASP A 140 20.64 10.67 -18.82
N ASP A 141 21.14 10.54 -17.58
CA ASP A 141 20.59 9.59 -16.62
C ASP A 141 19.21 10.00 -16.14
N ILE A 142 18.97 11.30 -15.94
CA ILE A 142 17.63 11.83 -15.65
C ILE A 142 16.68 11.55 -16.83
N ALA A 143 17.13 11.69 -18.07
CA ALA A 143 16.33 11.36 -19.25
C ALA A 143 15.97 9.87 -19.28
N LYS A 144 16.92 8.96 -19.02
CA LYS A 144 16.67 7.51 -18.90
C LYS A 144 15.61 7.19 -17.83
N ILE A 145 15.64 7.86 -16.68
CA ILE A 145 14.62 7.69 -15.65
C ILE A 145 13.25 8.12 -16.18
N LYS A 146 13.15 9.30 -16.79
CA LYS A 146 11.90 9.81 -17.37
C LYS A 146 11.35 8.84 -18.42
N GLU A 147 12.19 8.36 -19.33
CA GLU A 147 11.82 7.36 -20.35
C GLU A 147 11.32 6.06 -19.73
N ALA A 148 11.94 5.57 -18.67
CA ALA A 148 11.49 4.37 -17.97
C ALA A 148 10.07 4.55 -17.39
N PHE A 149 9.78 5.72 -16.80
CA PHE A 149 8.44 6.04 -16.29
C PHE A 149 7.38 6.20 -17.39
N ILE A 150 7.78 6.61 -18.61
CA ILE A 150 6.91 6.69 -19.79
C ILE A 150 6.61 5.29 -20.33
N LYS A 151 7.66 4.50 -20.57
CA LYS A 151 7.58 3.14 -21.12
C LYS A 151 6.81 2.20 -20.20
N HIS A 152 7.08 2.28 -18.90
CA HIS A 152 6.46 1.44 -17.86
C HIS A 152 5.41 2.24 -17.08
N SER A 153 4.49 2.87 -17.82
CA SER A 153 3.42 3.67 -17.23
C SER A 153 2.48 2.80 -16.39
N HIS A 154 2.17 3.26 -15.18
CA HIS A 154 1.24 2.62 -14.25
C HIS A 154 0.22 3.65 -13.77
N THR A 155 -1.02 3.22 -13.51
CA THR A 155 -2.14 4.12 -13.17
C THR A 155 -1.82 5.07 -12.01
N ARG A 156 -1.03 4.64 -11.02
CA ARG A 156 -0.62 5.52 -9.90
C ARG A 156 0.34 6.63 -10.30
N PHE A 157 1.19 6.40 -11.30
CA PHE A 157 2.10 7.44 -11.83
C PHE A 157 1.32 8.44 -12.68
N ILE A 158 0.41 7.95 -13.52
CA ILE A 158 -0.43 8.80 -14.38
C ILE A 158 -1.31 9.73 -13.54
N LYS A 159 -1.96 9.19 -12.50
CA LYS A 159 -2.82 9.96 -11.59
C LYS A 159 -2.11 11.08 -10.82
N TYR A 160 -0.77 11.02 -10.71
CA TYR A 160 -0.01 12.11 -10.09
C TYR A 160 -0.02 13.37 -10.95
N PHE A 161 0.08 13.23 -12.27
CA PHE A 161 0.04 14.37 -13.20
C PHE A 161 -1.39 14.77 -13.58
N ILE A 162 -2.30 13.79 -13.63
CA ILE A 162 -3.63 13.97 -14.20
C ILE A 162 -4.67 13.58 -13.15
N TYR A 163 -4.98 14.51 -12.25
CA TYR A 163 -6.00 14.32 -11.20
C TYR A 163 -7.43 14.40 -11.77
N ASN A 164 -7.65 15.18 -12.84
CA ASN A 164 -8.97 15.55 -13.34
C ASN A 164 -9.48 14.77 -14.57
N MET A 165 -8.73 13.81 -15.13
CA MET A 165 -9.23 13.01 -16.28
C MET A 165 -9.26 11.51 -15.97
N PRO A 166 -10.44 10.85 -16.06
CA PRO A 166 -10.59 9.43 -15.77
C PRO A 166 -9.86 8.51 -16.76
N PHE A 167 -9.44 9.04 -17.91
CA PHE A 167 -8.64 8.35 -18.93
C PHE A 167 -7.50 9.27 -19.35
N GLY A 168 -6.38 9.23 -18.61
CA GLY A 168 -5.20 10.03 -18.94
C GLY A 168 -4.67 9.68 -20.35
N ASN A 169 -4.52 10.68 -21.21
CA ASN A 169 -3.91 10.51 -22.51
C ASN A 169 -2.42 10.17 -22.31
N LYS A 170 -1.98 9.01 -22.81
CA LYS A 170 -0.57 8.57 -22.72
C LYS A 170 0.40 9.61 -23.29
N HIS A 171 -0.03 10.34 -24.31
CA HIS A 171 0.74 11.43 -24.91
C HIS A 171 0.98 12.56 -23.89
N THR A 172 -0.10 13.07 -23.28
CA THR A 172 -0.02 14.14 -22.26
C THR A 172 0.80 13.71 -21.05
N TYR A 173 0.68 12.46 -20.62
CA TYR A 173 1.53 11.93 -19.54
C TYR A 173 3.01 11.92 -19.94
N ALA A 174 3.35 11.52 -21.17
CA ALA A 174 4.73 11.52 -21.63
C ALA A 174 5.31 12.94 -21.68
N GLU A 175 4.56 13.92 -22.17
CA GLU A 175 4.97 15.32 -22.20
C GLU A 175 5.22 15.89 -20.79
N GLU A 176 4.29 15.66 -19.87
CA GLU A 176 4.43 16.10 -18.48
C GLU A 176 5.58 15.39 -17.75
N MET A 177 5.81 14.11 -18.06
CA MET A 177 6.92 13.34 -17.52
C MET A 177 8.26 13.88 -18.02
N MET A 178 8.36 14.27 -19.30
CA MET A 178 9.57 14.89 -19.84
C MET A 178 9.86 16.25 -19.21
N LYS A 179 8.83 17.03 -18.90
CA LYS A 179 8.94 18.33 -18.21
C LYS A 179 9.08 18.23 -16.69
N ALA A 180 9.01 17.03 -16.11
CA ALA A 180 9.03 16.85 -14.67
C ALA A 180 10.34 17.36 -14.05
N THR A 181 10.20 18.12 -12.96
CA THR A 181 11.31 18.58 -12.12
C THR A 181 11.88 17.43 -11.28
N LEU A 182 13.04 17.64 -10.64
CA LEU A 182 13.64 16.64 -9.76
C LEU A 182 12.75 16.31 -8.56
N GLU A 183 12.00 17.27 -8.03
CA GLU A 183 11.04 17.06 -6.93
C GLU A 183 9.90 16.14 -7.37
N ARG A 184 9.34 16.37 -8.56
CA ARG A 184 8.28 15.52 -9.12
C ARG A 184 8.80 14.11 -9.36
N LEU A 185 10.00 13.98 -9.91
CA LEU A 185 10.68 12.69 -10.08
C LEU A 185 10.90 11.97 -8.75
N ALA A 186 11.38 12.69 -7.73
CA ALA A 186 11.59 12.12 -6.40
C ALA A 186 10.31 11.55 -5.80
N TYR A 187 9.19 12.26 -5.98
CA TYR A 187 7.88 11.80 -5.55
C TYR A 187 7.41 10.56 -6.31
N LEU A 188 7.61 10.49 -7.63
CA LEU A 188 7.26 9.32 -8.44
C LEU A 188 8.10 8.10 -8.07
N ILE A 189 9.40 8.28 -7.81
CA ILE A 189 10.30 7.23 -7.32
C ILE A 189 9.83 6.72 -5.95
N LYS A 190 9.36 7.60 -5.07
CA LYS A 190 8.73 7.22 -3.80
C LYS A 190 7.47 6.39 -4.00
N ILE A 191 6.61 6.74 -4.96
CA ILE A 191 5.46 5.91 -5.33
C ILE A 191 5.94 4.54 -5.85
N CYS A 192 6.99 4.50 -6.66
CA CYS A 192 7.59 3.27 -7.14
C CYS A 192 8.05 2.39 -5.97
N GLY A 193 8.75 2.98 -4.98
CA GLY A 193 9.12 2.30 -3.74
C GLY A 193 7.92 1.71 -2.96
N PHE A 194 6.79 2.41 -2.92
CA PHE A 194 5.56 1.89 -2.34
C PHE A 194 4.94 0.73 -3.15
N LEU A 195 5.01 0.80 -4.48
CA LEU A 195 4.52 -0.26 -5.38
C LEU A 195 5.39 -1.52 -5.30
N MET A 196 6.68 -1.36 -5.05
CA MET A 196 7.65 -2.44 -4.85
C MET A 196 7.42 -3.28 -3.59
N GLN A 197 6.48 -2.89 -2.72
CA GLN A 197 6.14 -3.67 -1.54
C GLN A 197 5.16 -4.79 -1.89
N THR A 198 5.54 -6.05 -1.60
CA THR A 198 4.63 -7.20 -1.59
C THR A 198 3.52 -6.97 -0.58
N LYS A 199 2.27 -7.11 -1.00
CA LYS A 199 1.09 -6.93 -0.15
C LYS A 199 0.43 -8.28 0.08
N VAL A 200 0.19 -8.64 1.33
CA VAL A 200 -0.58 -9.82 1.68
C VAL A 200 -2.03 -9.40 1.86
N TYR A 201 -2.96 -10.15 1.26
CA TYR A 201 -4.39 -9.98 1.48
C TYR A 201 -4.87 -11.04 2.47
N LEU A 202 -5.37 -10.59 3.62
CA LEU A 202 -5.97 -11.42 4.64
C LEU A 202 -7.47 -11.18 4.72
N PHE A 203 -8.20 -12.24 5.07
CA PHE A 203 -9.64 -12.22 5.13
C PHE A 203 -10.16 -12.98 6.34
N TRP A 204 -11.23 -12.49 6.93
CA TRP A 204 -11.94 -13.12 8.03
C TRP A 204 -13.44 -13.11 7.77
N THR A 205 -14.12 -14.17 8.21
CA THR A 205 -15.57 -14.33 8.12
C THR A 205 -16.10 -14.73 9.49
N LYS A 206 -17.29 -14.22 9.83
CA LYS A 206 -17.93 -14.48 11.13
C LYS A 206 -18.34 -15.95 11.35
N ASN A 207 -18.54 -16.68 10.26
CA ASN A 207 -19.01 -18.08 10.27
C ASN A 207 -17.87 -19.11 10.15
N MET A 208 -16.65 -18.74 10.56
CA MET A 208 -15.50 -19.64 10.67
C MET A 208 -15.28 -20.08 12.12
#